data_AF-A0A3F2RB55-F1
#
_entry.id   AF-A0A3F2RB55-F1
#
_cell.length_a   1.000
_cell.length_b   1.000
_cell.length_c   1.000
_cell.angle_alpha   90.00
_cell.angle_beta   90.00
_cell.angle_gamma   90.00
#
_symmetry.space_group_name_H-M   'P 1'
#
loop_
_entity.id
_entity.type
_entity.pdbx_description
1 polymer ?
#
loop_
_entity_poly.entity_id
_entity_poly.type
_entity_poly.pdbx_seq_one_letter_code
_entity_poly.pdbx_strand_id
1 'polypeptide(L)'
;MKALRWAELKRSVDDVKKALTMENLSGNALKASPNFKYYDEFMSKTTNEWAKAGNSIDDAKKALGMEKLSGDAIKASVDYKYYDEFMRWSVLQWVGSGKSIDDVKKLLGLDNLSAAAFKLNANYTYYDKYMTMRVEGWLSSSKSLDDVKKMLGFDKLSADAIKMSPNMKYYDQYLMARVNNMANR
;
A
#
# COMPACT_ATOMS: atom_id res chain seq x y z
N MET A 1 -5.24 -18.05 -20.35
CA MET A 1 -4.17 -17.73 -21.34
C MET A 1 -4.25 -16.32 -21.92
N LYS A 2 -5.41 -15.78 -22.33
CA LYS A 2 -5.50 -14.41 -22.89
C LYS A 2 -5.14 -13.30 -21.87
N ALA A 3 -5.66 -13.38 -20.64
CA ALA A 3 -5.38 -12.40 -19.58
C ALA A 3 -3.91 -12.34 -19.16
N LEU A 4 -3.26 -13.50 -19.00
CA LEU A 4 -1.81 -13.60 -18.76
C LEU A 4 -1.00 -12.86 -19.84
N ARG A 5 -1.29 -13.17 -21.11
CA ARG A 5 -0.57 -12.58 -22.25
C ARG A 5 -0.79 -11.07 -22.36
N TRP A 6 -1.97 -10.55 -21.99
CA TRP A 6 -2.20 -9.11 -21.98
C TRP A 6 -1.39 -8.38 -20.90
N ALA A 7 -1.28 -8.95 -19.71
CA ALA A 7 -0.44 -8.41 -18.64
C ALA A 7 1.05 -8.43 -19.02
N GLU A 8 1.53 -9.55 -19.59
CA GLU A 8 2.92 -9.68 -20.07
C GLU A 8 3.25 -8.68 -21.18
N LEU A 9 2.30 -8.44 -22.10
CA LEU A 9 2.42 -7.44 -23.16
C LEU A 9 2.18 -6.00 -22.69
N LYS A 10 1.98 -5.78 -21.37
CA LYS A 10 1.70 -4.47 -20.76
C LYS A 10 0.58 -3.71 -21.48
N ARG A 11 -0.47 -4.42 -21.89
CA ARG A 11 -1.64 -3.80 -22.53
C ARG A 11 -2.30 -2.81 -21.58
N SER A 12 -2.84 -1.72 -22.12
CA SER A 12 -3.59 -0.75 -21.32
C SER A 12 -4.91 -1.36 -20.82
N VAL A 13 -5.41 -0.84 -19.69
CA VAL A 13 -6.72 -1.23 -19.14
C VAL A 13 -7.83 -1.00 -20.17
N ASP A 14 -7.76 0.11 -20.91
CA ASP A 14 -8.73 0.48 -21.94
C ASP A 14 -8.70 -0.47 -23.14
N ASP A 15 -7.50 -0.88 -23.61
CA ASP A 15 -7.38 -1.86 -24.69
C ASP A 15 -7.97 -3.21 -24.31
N VAL A 16 -7.78 -3.64 -23.05
CA VAL A 16 -8.36 -4.89 -22.54
C VAL A 16 -9.87 -4.77 -22.41
N LYS A 17 -10.40 -3.66 -21.88
CA LYS A 17 -11.85 -3.41 -21.83
C LYS A 17 -12.45 -3.44 -23.24
N LYS A 18 -11.83 -2.79 -24.22
CA LYS A 18 -12.24 -2.83 -25.63
C LYS A 18 -12.20 -4.24 -26.23
N ALA A 19 -11.12 -4.99 -25.98
CA ALA A 19 -10.98 -6.37 -26.47
C ALA A 19 -12.02 -7.34 -25.87
N LEU A 20 -12.54 -7.01 -24.68
CA LEU A 20 -13.58 -7.77 -23.99
C LEU A 20 -14.99 -7.24 -24.27
N THR A 21 -15.15 -6.22 -25.13
CA THR A 21 -16.41 -5.50 -25.41
C THR A 21 -17.05 -4.94 -24.14
N MET A 22 -16.22 -4.33 -23.29
CA MET A 22 -16.57 -3.77 -21.97
C MET A 22 -16.24 -2.28 -21.86
N GLU A 23 -15.86 -1.61 -22.96
CA GLU A 23 -15.40 -0.21 -22.98
C GLU A 23 -16.47 0.81 -22.51
N ASN A 24 -17.75 0.46 -22.64
CA ASN A 24 -18.86 1.29 -22.20
C ASN A 24 -19.52 0.79 -20.91
N LEU A 25 -18.95 -0.25 -20.29
CA LEU A 25 -19.46 -0.80 -19.03
C LEU A 25 -18.74 -0.18 -17.84
N SER A 26 -19.51 0.17 -16.82
CA SER A 26 -19.00 0.64 -15.54
C SER A 26 -19.87 0.12 -14.42
N GLY A 27 -19.48 0.35 -13.17
CA GLY A 27 -20.32 0.04 -12.04
C GLY A 27 -20.67 -1.46 -11.94
N ASN A 28 -21.93 -1.72 -11.61
CA ASN A 28 -22.47 -3.08 -11.54
C ASN A 28 -22.60 -3.74 -12.92
N ALA A 29 -22.77 -2.96 -14.00
CA ALA A 29 -22.85 -3.51 -15.35
C ALA A 29 -21.52 -4.15 -15.79
N LEU A 30 -20.39 -3.56 -15.38
CA LEU A 30 -19.06 -4.14 -15.60
C LEU A 30 -18.93 -5.51 -14.91
N LYS A 31 -19.34 -5.61 -13.64
CA LYS A 31 -19.29 -6.85 -12.84
C LYS A 31 -20.23 -7.93 -13.35
N ALA A 32 -21.38 -7.55 -13.90
CA ALA A 32 -22.37 -8.47 -14.46
C ALA A 32 -21.95 -9.03 -15.83
N SER A 33 -20.92 -8.46 -16.47
CA SER A 33 -20.44 -8.94 -17.77
C SER A 33 -19.93 -10.38 -17.68
N PRO A 34 -20.30 -11.28 -18.62
CA PRO A 34 -19.75 -12.63 -18.68
C PRO A 34 -18.22 -12.64 -18.92
N ASN A 35 -17.67 -11.54 -19.44
CA ASN A 35 -16.24 -11.36 -19.66
C ASN A 35 -15.50 -10.78 -18.44
N PHE A 36 -16.21 -10.42 -17.36
CA PHE A 36 -15.62 -9.81 -16.17
C PHE A 36 -14.52 -10.69 -15.55
N LYS A 37 -14.67 -12.02 -15.56
CA LYS A 37 -13.63 -12.93 -15.03
C LYS A 37 -12.27 -12.77 -15.72
N TYR A 38 -12.24 -12.45 -17.00
CA TYR A 38 -10.98 -12.26 -17.75
C TYR A 38 -10.38 -10.89 -17.48
N TYR A 39 -11.24 -9.87 -17.31
CA TYR A 39 -10.82 -8.56 -16.87
C TYR A 39 -10.22 -8.62 -15.46
N ASP A 40 -10.89 -9.33 -14.55
CA ASP A 40 -10.46 -9.54 -13.18
C ASP A 40 -9.09 -10.22 -13.09
N GLU A 41 -8.91 -11.34 -13.81
CA GLU A 41 -7.62 -12.04 -13.89
C GLU A 41 -6.50 -11.14 -14.46
N PHE A 42 -6.81 -10.34 -15.49
CA PHE A 42 -5.86 -9.38 -16.05
C PHE A 42 -5.48 -8.30 -15.04
N MET A 43 -6.46 -7.72 -14.35
CA MET A 43 -6.25 -6.63 -13.42
C MET A 43 -5.44 -7.08 -12.20
N SER A 44 -5.73 -8.23 -11.59
CA SER A 44 -4.96 -8.73 -10.44
C SER A 44 -3.49 -9.03 -10.77
N LYS A 45 -3.18 -9.45 -12.01
CA LYS A 45 -1.79 -9.59 -12.46
C LYS A 45 -1.15 -8.22 -12.69
N THR A 46 -1.88 -7.34 -13.37
CA THR A 46 -1.41 -6.01 -13.75
C THR A 46 -1.11 -5.13 -12.54
N THR A 47 -1.93 -5.16 -11.50
CA THR A 47 -1.70 -4.40 -10.25
C THR A 47 -0.41 -4.82 -9.54
N ASN A 48 -0.10 -6.12 -9.53
CA ASN A 48 1.17 -6.64 -9.01
C ASN A 48 2.36 -6.15 -9.87
N GLU A 49 2.26 -6.24 -11.19
CA GLU A 49 3.32 -5.78 -12.10
C GLU A 49 3.56 -4.27 -12.00
N TRP A 50 2.50 -3.46 -11.85
CA TRP A 50 2.62 -2.03 -11.58
C TRP A 50 3.38 -1.75 -10.28
N ALA A 51 3.07 -2.48 -9.21
CA ALA A 51 3.77 -2.33 -7.94
C ALA A 51 5.26 -2.72 -8.05
N LYS A 52 5.57 -3.84 -8.70
CA LYS A 52 6.97 -4.27 -8.96
C LYS A 52 7.74 -3.27 -9.82
N ALA A 53 7.08 -2.67 -10.81
CA ALA A 53 7.66 -1.61 -11.64
C ALA A 53 7.85 -0.29 -10.89
N GLY A 54 7.27 -0.14 -9.69
CA GLY A 54 7.35 1.08 -8.90
C GLY A 54 6.50 2.21 -9.47
N ASN A 55 5.40 1.89 -10.17
CA ASN A 55 4.46 2.89 -10.67
C ASN A 55 3.95 3.79 -9.54
N SER A 56 3.65 5.05 -9.87
CA SER A 56 3.11 5.98 -8.88
C SER A 56 1.64 5.66 -8.54
N ILE A 57 1.19 6.12 -7.37
CA ILE A 57 -0.21 6.01 -6.95
C ILE A 57 -1.12 6.74 -7.94
N ASP A 58 -0.68 7.87 -8.48
CA ASP A 58 -1.45 8.67 -9.43
C ASP A 58 -1.55 8.00 -10.80
N ASP A 59 -0.48 7.34 -11.26
CA ASP A 59 -0.52 6.54 -12.50
C ASP A 59 -1.49 5.36 -12.36
N ALA A 60 -1.47 4.67 -11.21
CA ALA A 60 -2.41 3.59 -10.93
C ALA A 60 -3.86 4.10 -10.89
N LYS A 61 -4.12 5.25 -10.24
CA LYS A 61 -5.46 5.87 -10.24
C LYS A 61 -5.90 6.24 -11.66
N LYS A 62 -5.02 6.86 -12.45
CA LYS A 62 -5.31 7.23 -13.83
C LYS A 62 -5.63 6.00 -14.69
N ALA A 63 -4.86 4.92 -14.56
CA ALA A 63 -5.12 3.67 -15.28
C ALA A 63 -6.45 3.00 -14.88
N LEU A 64 -6.95 3.29 -13.68
CA LEU A 64 -8.25 2.84 -13.19
C LEU A 64 -9.38 3.85 -13.44
N GLY A 65 -9.11 4.99 -14.09
CA GLY A 65 -10.10 6.06 -14.30
C GLY A 65 -10.56 6.75 -13.00
N MET A 66 -9.68 6.79 -11.99
CA MET A 66 -9.94 7.30 -10.64
C MET A 66 -9.20 8.63 -10.36
N GLU A 67 -8.61 9.26 -11.36
CA GLU A 67 -7.75 10.45 -11.20
C GLU A 67 -8.48 11.68 -10.63
N LYS A 68 -9.80 11.73 -10.77
CA LYS A 68 -10.65 12.79 -10.19
C LYS A 68 -11.30 12.40 -8.86
N LEU A 69 -11.08 11.18 -8.38
CA LEU A 69 -11.69 10.67 -7.15
C LEU A 69 -10.77 10.92 -5.95
N SER A 70 -11.37 11.22 -4.80
CA SER A 70 -10.65 11.38 -3.53
C SER A 70 -11.48 10.85 -2.35
N GLY A 71 -10.81 10.59 -1.22
CA GLY A 71 -11.47 10.15 0.01
C GLY A 71 -12.38 8.95 -0.17
N ASP A 72 -13.62 9.06 0.30
CA ASP A 72 -14.59 7.97 0.24
C ASP A 72 -15.10 7.69 -1.19
N ALA A 73 -14.97 8.63 -2.12
CA ALA A 73 -15.32 8.40 -3.52
C ALA A 73 -14.40 7.37 -4.19
N ILE A 74 -13.12 7.29 -3.77
CA ILE A 74 -12.20 6.22 -4.20
C ILE A 74 -12.73 4.86 -3.74
N LYS A 75 -13.14 4.75 -2.47
CA LYS A 75 -13.61 3.48 -1.88
C LYS A 75 -14.92 2.99 -2.50
N ALA A 76 -15.77 3.93 -2.93
CA ALA A 76 -17.03 3.62 -3.61
C ALA A 76 -16.83 3.19 -5.08
N SER A 77 -15.65 3.39 -5.66
CA SER A 77 -15.36 2.96 -7.02
C SER A 77 -15.43 1.45 -7.16
N VAL A 78 -15.97 0.97 -8.27
CA VAL A 78 -15.99 -0.47 -8.56
C VAL A 78 -14.61 -1.06 -8.80
N ASP A 79 -13.66 -0.22 -9.22
CA ASP A 79 -12.27 -0.58 -9.46
C ASP A 79 -11.40 -0.37 -8.20
N TYR A 80 -12.00 0.03 -7.07
CA TYR A 80 -11.30 0.19 -5.79
C TYR A 80 -10.54 -1.07 -5.36
N LYS A 81 -11.08 -2.25 -5.63
CA LYS A 81 -10.41 -3.51 -5.28
C LYS A 81 -9.03 -3.63 -5.95
N TYR A 82 -8.89 -3.17 -7.19
CA TYR A 82 -7.61 -3.21 -7.91
C TYR A 82 -6.65 -2.13 -7.41
N TYR A 83 -7.18 -0.97 -7.02
CA TYR A 83 -6.40 0.04 -6.33
C TYR A 83 -5.84 -0.50 -4.98
N ASP A 84 -6.68 -1.12 -4.15
CA ASP A 84 -6.25 -1.74 -2.89
C ASP A 84 -5.24 -2.87 -3.12
N GLU A 85 -5.43 -3.73 -4.12
CA GLU A 85 -4.44 -4.73 -4.52
C GLU A 85 -3.09 -4.11 -4.90
N PHE A 86 -3.08 -3.10 -5.76
CA PHE A 86 -1.87 -2.37 -6.14
C PHE A 86 -1.17 -1.76 -4.91
N MET A 87 -1.93 -1.13 -4.01
CA MET A 87 -1.38 -0.55 -2.78
C MET A 87 -0.79 -1.61 -1.85
N ARG A 88 -1.44 -2.77 -1.70
CA ARG A 88 -0.92 -3.90 -0.91
C ARG A 88 0.37 -4.46 -1.49
N TRP A 89 0.44 -4.65 -2.81
CA TRP A 89 1.67 -5.08 -3.48
C TRP A 89 2.78 -4.03 -3.34
N SER A 90 2.44 -2.75 -3.46
CA SER A 90 3.39 -1.64 -3.28
C SER A 90 4.00 -1.64 -1.88
N VAL A 91 3.19 -1.87 -0.83
CA VAL A 91 3.68 -2.04 0.54
C VAL A 91 4.70 -3.18 0.64
N LEU A 92 4.43 -4.33 0.03
CA LEU A 92 5.38 -5.46 0.01
C LEU A 92 6.69 -5.08 -0.68
N GLN A 93 6.63 -4.37 -1.80
CA GLN A 93 7.83 -3.88 -2.50
C GLN A 93 8.61 -2.86 -1.67
N TRP A 94 7.94 -1.95 -0.97
CA TRP A 94 8.59 -0.97 -0.09
C TRP A 94 9.29 -1.62 1.08
N VAL A 95 8.67 -2.64 1.69
CA VAL A 95 9.32 -3.43 2.76
C VAL A 95 10.52 -4.19 2.22
N GLY A 96 10.35 -4.92 1.11
CA GLY A 96 11.40 -5.76 0.52
C GLY A 96 12.60 -4.98 -0.01
N SER A 97 12.37 -3.78 -0.55
CA SER A 97 13.45 -2.87 -0.99
C SER A 97 14.07 -2.05 0.15
N GLY A 98 13.54 -2.16 1.37
CA GLY A 98 14.04 -1.41 2.52
C GLY A 98 13.79 0.10 2.41
N LYS A 99 12.76 0.52 1.68
CA LYS A 99 12.39 1.94 1.53
C LYS A 99 12.24 2.61 2.90
N SER A 100 12.68 3.85 3.03
CA SER A 100 12.67 4.57 4.31
C SER A 100 11.24 4.94 4.75
N ILE A 101 11.06 5.14 6.07
CA ILE A 101 9.76 5.55 6.63
C ILE A 101 9.32 6.89 6.06
N ASP A 102 10.24 7.85 5.93
CA ASP A 102 9.94 9.18 5.42
C ASP A 102 9.56 9.16 3.94
N ASP A 103 10.21 8.32 3.12
CA ASP A 103 9.82 8.14 1.72
C ASP A 103 8.43 7.53 1.59
N VAL A 104 8.09 6.53 2.41
CA VAL A 104 6.74 5.93 2.41
C VAL A 104 5.70 6.95 2.86
N LYS A 105 5.99 7.78 3.87
CA LYS A 105 5.08 8.88 4.25
C LYS A 105 4.85 9.84 3.10
N LYS A 106 5.90 10.27 2.39
CA LYS A 106 5.77 11.14 1.21
C LYS A 106 4.95 10.50 0.10
N LEU A 107 5.23 9.24 -0.24
CA LEU A 107 4.47 8.51 -1.26
C LEU A 107 2.98 8.40 -0.91
N LEU A 108 2.65 8.27 0.37
CA LEU A 108 1.27 8.19 0.85
C LEU A 108 0.63 9.56 1.11
N GLY A 109 1.37 10.66 0.95
CA GLY A 109 0.91 12.02 1.25
C GLY A 109 0.65 12.27 2.75
N LEU A 110 1.47 11.65 3.62
CA LEU A 110 1.33 11.69 5.07
C LEU A 110 2.41 12.53 5.79
N ASP A 111 3.41 13.02 5.06
CA ASP A 111 4.62 13.65 5.61
C ASP A 111 4.37 15.00 6.29
N ASN A 112 3.37 15.76 5.84
CA ASN A 112 3.04 17.10 6.37
C ASN A 112 1.76 17.14 7.21
N LEU A 113 1.25 15.99 7.66
CA LEU A 113 0.02 15.91 8.45
C LEU A 113 0.30 16.05 9.95
N SER A 114 -0.63 16.72 10.66
CA SER A 114 -0.65 16.67 12.13
C SER A 114 -0.87 15.23 12.62
N ALA A 115 -0.48 14.92 13.87
CA ALA A 115 -0.65 13.57 14.41
C ALA A 115 -2.10 13.05 14.36
N ALA A 116 -3.08 13.94 14.56
CA ALA A 116 -4.50 13.61 14.45
C ALA A 116 -4.91 13.34 12.99
N ALA A 117 -4.54 14.23 12.06
CA ALA A 117 -4.84 14.07 10.63
C ALA A 117 -4.12 12.84 10.03
N PHE A 118 -2.92 12.53 10.51
CA PHE A 118 -2.13 11.37 10.08
C PHE A 118 -2.89 10.06 10.30
N LYS A 119 -3.48 9.87 11.49
CA LYS A 119 -4.21 8.64 11.85
C LYS A 119 -5.57 8.52 11.15
N LEU A 120 -6.21 9.66 10.83
CA LEU A 120 -7.51 9.70 10.16
C LEU A 120 -7.41 9.62 8.64
N ASN A 121 -6.22 9.81 8.07
CA ASN A 121 -6.02 9.76 6.63
C ASN A 121 -6.31 8.35 6.08
N ALA A 122 -7.02 8.25 4.96
CA ALA A 122 -7.36 6.95 4.35
C ALA A 122 -6.12 6.11 3.99
N ASN A 123 -4.99 6.75 3.67
CA ASN A 123 -3.73 6.06 3.34
C ASN A 123 -2.98 5.55 4.58
N TYR A 124 -3.41 5.93 5.80
CA TYR A 124 -2.82 5.44 7.05
C TYR A 124 -2.84 3.92 7.14
N THR A 125 -3.87 3.25 6.60
CA THR A 125 -3.94 1.78 6.62
C THR A 125 -2.77 1.11 5.90
N TYR A 126 -2.25 1.71 4.81
CA TYR A 126 -1.11 1.17 4.08
C TYR A 126 0.20 1.48 4.79
N TYR A 127 0.28 2.65 5.43
CA TYR A 127 1.39 2.99 6.31
C TYR A 127 1.48 2.04 7.52
N ASP A 128 0.36 1.77 8.18
CA ASP A 128 0.28 0.87 9.34
C ASP A 128 0.68 -0.55 8.96
N LYS A 129 0.25 -1.03 7.79
CA LYS A 129 0.69 -2.31 7.24
C LYS A 129 2.19 -2.34 6.96
N TYR A 130 2.73 -1.31 6.29
CA TYR A 130 4.16 -1.19 6.04
C TYR A 130 4.96 -1.21 7.35
N MET A 131 4.55 -0.44 8.36
CA MET A 131 5.24 -0.36 9.65
C MET A 131 5.16 -1.67 10.44
N THR A 132 4.02 -2.35 10.43
CA THR A 132 3.87 -3.67 11.07
C THR A 132 4.84 -4.68 10.48
N MET A 133 4.95 -4.76 9.16
CA MET A 133 5.91 -5.64 8.48
C MET A 133 7.37 -5.24 8.74
N ARG A 134 7.65 -3.94 8.90
CA ARG A 134 8.99 -3.46 9.30
C ARG A 134 9.35 -3.94 10.70
N VAL A 135 8.42 -3.87 11.66
CA VAL A 135 8.60 -4.39 13.02
C VAL A 135 8.92 -5.88 12.99
N GLU A 136 8.18 -6.68 12.22
CA GLU A 136 8.46 -8.12 12.03
C GLU A 136 9.86 -8.37 11.44
N GLY A 137 10.25 -7.59 10.43
CA GLY A 137 11.59 -7.66 9.84
C GLY A 137 12.70 -7.31 10.84
N TRP A 138 12.49 -6.27 11.65
CA TRP A 138 13.43 -5.89 12.71
C TRP A 138 13.56 -6.95 13.81
N LEU A 139 12.46 -7.65 14.13
CA LEU A 139 12.46 -8.75 15.10
C LEU A 139 13.24 -9.94 14.53
N SER A 140 12.95 -10.31 13.30
CA SER A 140 13.61 -11.41 12.59
C SER A 140 15.12 -11.17 12.44
N SER A 141 15.52 -9.92 12.22
CA SER A 141 16.92 -9.50 12.11
C SER A 141 17.56 -9.11 13.45
N SER A 142 16.88 -9.34 14.57
CA SER A 142 17.37 -9.04 15.94
C SER A 142 17.93 -7.61 16.11
N LYS A 143 17.34 -6.61 15.44
CA LYS A 143 17.80 -5.22 15.49
C LYS A 143 17.89 -4.69 16.92
N SER A 144 18.89 -3.86 17.25
CA SER A 144 18.99 -3.32 18.61
C SER A 144 17.87 -2.31 18.91
N LEU A 145 17.63 -2.03 20.20
CA LEU A 145 16.66 -1.01 20.59
C LEU A 145 17.04 0.38 20.04
N ASP A 146 18.34 0.68 20.01
CA ASP A 146 18.85 1.95 19.52
C ASP A 146 18.74 2.06 17.99
N ASP A 147 18.99 0.95 17.27
CA ASP A 147 18.74 0.91 15.82
C ASP A 147 17.27 1.19 15.51
N VAL A 148 16.35 0.55 16.22
CA VAL A 148 14.91 0.74 15.99
C VAL A 148 14.50 2.18 16.32
N LYS A 149 14.96 2.76 17.43
CA LYS A 149 14.72 4.18 17.75
C LYS A 149 15.20 5.10 16.63
N LYS A 150 16.42 4.88 16.13
CA LYS A 150 16.97 5.65 15.01
C LYS A 150 16.17 5.47 13.73
N MET A 151 15.78 4.24 13.39
CA MET A 151 14.95 3.97 12.20
C MET A 151 13.57 4.60 12.29
N LEU A 152 13.00 4.74 13.49
CA LEU A 152 11.73 5.43 13.75
C LEU A 152 11.87 6.96 13.76
N GLY A 153 13.10 7.48 13.68
CA GLY A 153 13.43 8.91 13.69
C GLY A 153 13.40 9.55 15.08
N PHE A 154 13.52 8.76 16.15
CA PHE A 154 13.47 9.26 17.53
C PHE A 154 14.77 9.93 17.98
N ASP A 155 15.88 9.68 17.30
CA ASP A 155 17.19 10.28 17.57
C ASP A 155 17.20 11.82 17.42
N LYS A 156 16.24 12.37 16.68
CA LYS A 156 16.10 13.80 16.41
C LYS A 156 15.01 14.48 17.24
N LEU A 157 14.34 13.75 18.13
CA LEU A 157 13.17 14.22 18.86
C LEU A 157 13.45 14.31 20.36
N SER A 158 12.79 15.27 21.02
CA SER A 158 12.74 15.30 22.49
C SER A 158 11.89 14.14 23.02
N ALA A 159 12.04 13.81 24.31
CA ALA A 159 11.26 12.74 24.94
C ALA A 159 9.75 12.95 24.80
N ASP A 160 9.27 14.18 24.95
CA ASP A 160 7.83 14.48 24.80
C ASP A 160 7.37 14.43 23.34
N ALA A 161 8.22 14.84 22.40
CA ALA A 161 7.93 14.68 20.97
C ALA A 161 7.88 13.21 20.55
N ILE A 162 8.72 12.33 21.14
CA ILE A 162 8.67 10.88 20.90
C ILE A 162 7.32 10.31 21.36
N LYS A 163 6.85 10.66 22.57
CA LYS A 163 5.55 10.18 23.09
C LYS A 163 4.38 10.56 22.20
N MET A 164 4.44 11.74 21.58
CA MET A 164 3.41 12.22 20.65
C MET A 164 3.57 11.69 19.22
N SER A 165 4.70 11.04 18.91
CA SER A 165 4.99 10.55 17.57
C SER A 165 3.98 9.47 17.17
N PRO A 166 3.43 9.51 15.94
CA PRO A 166 2.61 8.41 15.43
C PRO A 166 3.40 7.10 15.33
N ASN A 167 4.73 7.16 15.37
CA ASN A 167 5.61 6.00 15.31
C ASN A 167 5.80 5.30 16.66
N MET A 168 5.38 5.90 17.78
CA MET A 168 5.56 5.34 19.12
C MET A 168 4.91 3.96 19.27
N LYS A 169 3.70 3.79 18.69
CA LYS A 169 2.98 2.51 18.64
C LYS A 169 3.85 1.36 18.15
N TYR A 170 4.67 1.57 17.11
CA TYR A 170 5.48 0.50 16.52
C TYR A 170 6.71 0.18 17.35
N TYR A 171 7.23 1.16 18.09
CA TYR A 171 8.27 0.91 19.09
C TYR A 171 7.73 0.04 20.22
N ASP A 172 6.54 0.36 20.74
CA ASP A 172 5.89 -0.43 21.78
C ASP A 172 5.62 -1.87 21.31
N GLN A 173 5.12 -2.04 20.08
CA GLN A 173 4.96 -3.35 19.46
C GLN A 173 6.26 -4.14 19.39
N TYR A 174 7.36 -3.49 18.98
CA TYR A 174 8.68 -4.11 18.92
C TYR A 174 9.17 -4.57 20.30
N LEU A 175 9.02 -3.71 21.31
CA LEU A 175 9.40 -4.01 22.69
C LEU A 175 8.60 -5.19 23.27
N MET A 176 7.27 -5.14 23.14
CA MET A 176 6.39 -6.21 23.63
C MET A 176 6.73 -7.55 22.99
N ALA A 177 6.93 -7.58 21.68
CA ALA A 177 7.28 -8.80 20.97
C ALA A 177 8.65 -9.38 21.41
N ARG A 178 9.65 -8.51 21.65
CA ARG A 178 10.94 -8.95 22.21
C ARG A 178 10.80 -9.58 23.59
N VAL A 179 10.04 -8.95 24.49
CA VAL A 179 9.82 -9.47 25.84
C VAL A 179 9.14 -10.83 25.79
N ASN A 180 8.09 -10.98 24.99
CA ASN A 180 7.38 -12.26 24.83
C ASN A 180 8.30 -13.36 24.27
N ASN A 181 9.17 -13.03 23.31
CA ASN A 181 10.12 -13.99 22.76
C ASN A 181 11.22 -14.42 23.75
N MET A 182 11.53 -13.59 24.76
CA MET A 182 12.46 -13.95 25.83
C MET A 182 11.78 -14.80 26.92
N ALA A 183 10.51 -14.52 27.23
CA ALA A 183 9.75 -15.24 28.24
C ALA A 183 9.35 -16.67 27.82
N ASN A 184 9.27 -16.93 26.51
CA ASN A 184 8.90 -18.23 25.94
C ASN A 184 10.10 -19.10 25.49
N ARG A 185 11.32 -18.75 25.91
CA ARG A 185 12.55 -19.52 25.68
C ARG A 185 13.01 -20.13 26.99
#